data_AF-A0A497G873-F1
#
_entry.id   AF-A0A497G873-F1
#
_cell.length_a   1.000
_cell.length_b   1.000
_cell.length_c   1.000
_cell.angle_alpha   90.00
_cell.angle_beta   90.00
_cell.angle_gamma   90.00
#
_symmetry.space_group_name_H-M   'P 1'
#
loop_
_entity.id
_entity.type
_entity.pdbx_description
1 polymer ?
#
loop_
_entity_poly.entity_id
_entity_poly.type
_entity_poly.pdbx_seq_one_letter_code
_entity_poly.pdbx_strand_id
1 'polypeptide(L)'
;MLNEQQLQQPTEFEKTILDLFKRLSVCLLIIGRRGSGKTDIGLLIAEILHRFNVIQHFASNIRIFKSAFEIEYITNLDDLRSWCVNRKGRKLFILDEAGKTLRRRTPMSSLNIKLLDDLQILRKYKLSLILIAPHEKYIDNATLGSDVLDARIIKNPWNPKIALYVDYFRSTPIEFYDVPRTSVKFDTWDVAPFTEHGPKQKPKFKDRDLEILWDWSHGATVKDLGLHPQQINRLCRKFIREVLEREHHTSHTRAGGDI
;
A
#
# COMPACT_ATOMS: atom_id res chain seq x y z
N MET A 1 -31.39 15.72 20.66
CA MET A 1 -31.20 14.56 21.55
C MET A 1 -30.46 13.51 20.75
N LEU A 2 -29.15 13.40 20.96
CA LEU A 2 -28.30 12.43 20.28
C LEU A 2 -28.67 11.04 20.79
N ASN A 3 -29.08 10.15 19.87
CA ASN A 3 -29.30 8.75 20.18
C ASN A 3 -28.03 8.19 20.80
N GLU A 4 -28.14 7.79 22.07
CA GLU A 4 -27.28 6.82 22.69
C GLU A 4 -27.29 5.59 21.78
N GLN A 5 -26.26 5.45 20.94
CA GLN A 5 -25.92 4.17 20.38
C GLN A 5 -25.71 3.26 21.59
N GLN A 6 -26.67 2.36 21.82
CA GLN A 6 -26.51 1.26 22.76
C GLN A 6 -25.13 0.66 22.49
N LEU A 7 -24.18 0.90 23.39
CA LEU A 7 -22.87 0.31 23.36
C LEU A 7 -23.08 -1.18 23.63
N GLN A 8 -23.44 -1.92 22.59
CA GLN A 8 -23.39 -3.38 22.61
C GLN A 8 -21.99 -3.75 23.07
N GLN A 9 -21.93 -4.60 24.10
CA GLN A 9 -20.64 -5.05 24.60
C GLN A 9 -19.85 -5.67 23.45
N PRO A 10 -18.54 -5.37 23.34
CA PRO A 10 -17.76 -5.89 22.24
C PRO A 10 -17.75 -7.42 22.27
N THR A 11 -17.93 -8.02 21.10
CA THR A 11 -17.80 -9.48 20.93
C THR A 11 -16.40 -9.95 21.28
N GLU A 12 -16.19 -11.25 21.47
CA GLU A 12 -14.85 -11.79 21.75
C GLU A 12 -13.86 -11.49 20.61
N PHE A 13 -14.33 -11.56 19.36
CA PHE A 13 -13.56 -11.15 18.19
C PHE A 13 -13.14 -9.68 18.29
N GLU A 14 -14.09 -8.78 18.55
CA GLU A 14 -13.82 -7.35 18.70
C GLU A 14 -12.85 -7.07 19.83
N LYS A 15 -13.04 -7.69 21.01
CA LYS A 15 -12.11 -7.55 22.15
C LYS A 15 -10.69 -7.94 21.77
N THR A 16 -10.53 -9.05 21.05
CA THR A 16 -9.20 -9.53 20.62
C THR A 16 -8.55 -8.56 19.64
N ILE A 17 -9.30 -8.08 18.65
CA ILE A 17 -8.81 -7.08 17.69
C ILE A 17 -8.44 -5.78 18.40
N LEU A 18 -9.31 -5.26 19.27
CA LEU A 18 -9.04 -4.03 20.02
C LEU A 18 -7.80 -4.17 20.87
N ASP A 19 -7.60 -5.32 21.51
CA ASP A 19 -6.44 -5.60 22.35
C ASP A 19 -5.13 -5.68 21.54
N LEU A 20 -5.15 -6.35 20.39
CA LEU A 20 -4.02 -6.36 19.44
C LEU A 20 -3.64 -4.92 19.03
N PHE A 21 -4.64 -4.13 18.67
CA PHE A 21 -4.47 -2.73 18.24
C PHE A 21 -4.39 -1.73 19.41
N LYS A 22 -4.11 -2.16 20.65
CA LYS A 22 -3.53 -1.25 21.66
C LYS A 22 -2.06 -0.96 21.38
N ARG A 23 -1.37 -1.85 20.67
CA ARG A 23 0.01 -1.66 20.22
C ARG A 23 0.08 -0.48 19.25
N LEU A 24 1.14 0.31 19.31
CA LEU A 24 1.26 1.56 18.52
C LEU A 24 1.24 1.32 17.00
N SER A 25 1.85 0.22 16.55
CA SER A 25 1.97 -0.18 15.16
C SER A 25 1.83 -1.70 15.08
N VAL A 26 0.71 -2.18 14.53
CA VAL A 26 0.43 -3.61 14.35
C VAL A 26 0.66 -4.00 12.90
N CYS A 27 1.27 -5.15 12.63
CA CYS A 27 1.16 -5.82 11.33
C CYS A 27 0.43 -7.14 11.47
N LEU A 28 -0.74 -7.21 10.82
CA LEU A 28 -1.62 -8.36 10.82
C LEU A 28 -1.65 -9.00 9.44
N LEU A 29 -1.40 -10.31 9.37
CA LEU A 29 -1.51 -11.09 8.14
C LEU A 29 -2.84 -11.87 8.10
N ILE A 30 -3.63 -11.68 7.04
CA ILE A 30 -4.86 -12.43 6.79
C ILE A 30 -4.64 -13.39 5.62
N ILE A 31 -4.78 -14.70 5.86
CA ILE A 31 -4.57 -15.75 4.86
C ILE A 31 -5.78 -16.66 4.67
N GLY A 32 -5.87 -17.31 3.51
CA GLY A 32 -6.99 -18.17 3.14
C GLY A 32 -7.25 -18.22 1.63
N ARG A 33 -8.00 -19.23 1.18
CA ARG A 33 -8.29 -19.45 -0.24
C ARG A 33 -9.08 -18.28 -0.87
N ARG A 34 -9.09 -18.19 -2.19
CA ARG A 34 -9.97 -17.23 -2.90
C ARG A 34 -11.42 -17.48 -2.49
N GLY A 35 -12.17 -16.41 -2.22
CA GLY A 35 -13.57 -16.51 -1.78
C GLY A 35 -13.79 -16.81 -0.28
N SER A 36 -12.74 -16.96 0.53
CA SER A 36 -12.88 -17.28 1.97
C SER A 36 -13.26 -16.08 2.86
N GLY A 37 -13.54 -14.91 2.29
CA GLY A 37 -13.89 -13.68 3.04
C GLY A 37 -12.70 -12.97 3.71
N LYS A 38 -11.51 -12.99 3.10
CA LYS A 38 -10.34 -12.28 3.65
C LYS A 38 -10.45 -10.76 3.55
N THR A 39 -10.89 -10.26 2.39
CA THR A 39 -11.07 -8.82 2.19
C THR A 39 -12.17 -8.29 3.13
N ASP A 40 -13.26 -9.05 3.28
CA ASP A 40 -14.31 -8.78 4.26
C ASP A 40 -13.78 -8.63 5.69
N ILE A 41 -12.95 -9.57 6.17
CA ILE A 41 -12.45 -9.52 7.55
C ILE A 41 -11.44 -8.39 7.76
N GLY A 42 -10.63 -8.05 6.75
CA GLY A 42 -9.72 -6.90 6.81
C GLY A 42 -10.46 -5.57 6.94
N LEU A 43 -11.53 -5.40 6.15
CA LEU A 43 -12.38 -4.21 6.21
C LEU A 43 -13.25 -4.19 7.48
N LEU A 44 -13.71 -5.35 7.96
CA LEU A 44 -14.41 -5.45 9.24
C LEU A 44 -13.52 -4.98 10.40
N ILE A 45 -12.24 -5.33 10.40
CA ILE A 45 -11.29 -4.84 11.41
C ILE A 45 -11.19 -3.32 11.34
N ALA A 46 -11.09 -2.71 10.15
CA ALA A 46 -11.09 -1.25 10.03
C ALA A 46 -12.37 -0.62 10.59
N GLU A 47 -13.53 -1.20 10.31
CA GLU A 47 -14.81 -0.77 10.84
C GLU A 47 -14.88 -0.84 12.37
N ILE A 48 -14.38 -1.93 12.96
CA ILE A 48 -14.28 -2.08 14.43
C ILE A 48 -13.38 -0.98 15.00
N LEU A 49 -12.19 -0.77 14.43
CA LEU A 49 -11.21 0.20 14.92
C LEU A 49 -11.70 1.64 14.77
N HIS A 50 -12.47 1.93 13.72
CA HIS A 50 -13.14 3.22 13.56
C HIS A 50 -14.24 3.40 14.62
N ARG A 51 -15.16 2.42 14.75
CA ARG A 51 -16.29 2.48 15.69
C ARG A 51 -15.83 2.70 17.14
N PHE A 52 -14.71 2.09 17.54
CA PHE A 52 -14.14 2.24 18.88
C PHE A 52 -13.08 3.36 18.99
N ASN A 53 -12.93 4.21 17.96
CA ASN A 53 -11.98 5.34 17.93
C ASN A 53 -10.52 4.95 18.22
N VAL A 54 -10.12 3.74 17.84
CA VAL A 54 -8.75 3.23 18.06
C VAL A 54 -7.78 3.77 17.00
N ILE A 55 -8.26 3.93 15.77
CA ILE A 55 -7.52 4.45 14.61
C ILE A 55 -8.31 5.58 13.96
N GLN A 56 -7.61 6.63 13.53
CA GLN A 56 -8.20 7.86 13.00
C GLN A 56 -8.18 7.91 11.48
N HIS A 57 -7.16 7.32 10.85
CA HIS A 57 -6.95 7.39 9.42
C HIS A 57 -6.86 6.00 8.81
N PHE A 58 -7.59 5.79 7.72
CA PHE A 58 -7.70 4.52 7.04
C PHE A 58 -7.36 4.70 5.57
N ALA A 59 -6.59 3.77 5.01
CA ALA A 59 -6.28 3.72 3.60
C ALA A 59 -6.23 2.27 3.12
N SER A 60 -6.44 2.06 1.82
CA SER A 60 -6.33 0.73 1.20
C SER A 60 -6.08 0.83 -0.30
N ASN A 61 -5.52 -0.23 -0.89
CA ASN A 61 -5.49 -0.45 -2.34
C ASN A 61 -6.77 -1.12 -2.89
N ILE A 62 -7.78 -1.36 -2.04
CA ILE A 62 -9.08 -1.90 -2.42
C ILE A 62 -9.99 -0.73 -2.84
N ARG A 63 -10.67 -0.86 -3.98
CA ARG A 63 -11.72 0.10 -4.38
C ARG A 63 -12.97 -0.05 -3.50
N ILE A 64 -13.32 1.03 -2.81
CA ILE A 64 -14.47 1.10 -1.91
C ILE A 64 -15.55 1.96 -2.56
N PHE A 65 -16.76 1.40 -2.65
CA PHE A 65 -17.95 2.07 -3.18
C PHE A 65 -18.73 2.82 -2.11
N LYS A 66 -18.80 2.26 -0.90
CA LYS A 66 -19.55 2.85 0.21
C LYS A 66 -18.97 2.42 1.54
N SER A 67 -18.75 3.37 2.44
CA SER A 67 -18.30 3.14 3.81
C SER A 67 -18.94 4.19 4.73
N ALA A 68 -19.09 3.88 6.02
CA ALA A 68 -19.53 4.84 7.03
C ALA A 68 -18.43 5.86 7.41
N PHE A 69 -17.19 5.59 7.02
CA PHE A 69 -16.02 6.42 7.30
C PHE A 69 -15.08 6.47 6.10
N GLU A 70 -14.25 7.50 6.03
CA GLU A 70 -13.32 7.71 4.94
C GLU A 70 -12.20 6.67 4.95
N ILE A 71 -11.97 6.04 3.80
CA ILE A 71 -10.85 5.14 3.55
C ILE A 71 -10.19 5.59 2.24
N GLU A 72 -8.97 6.13 2.35
CA GLU A 72 -8.25 6.69 1.20
C GLU A 72 -7.77 5.57 0.25
N TYR A 73 -7.98 5.75 -1.05
CA TYR A 73 -7.56 4.78 -2.08
C TYR A 73 -6.11 5.05 -2.49
N ILE A 74 -5.18 4.16 -2.09
CA ILE A 74 -3.74 4.29 -2.33
C ILE A 74 -3.23 3.04 -3.04
N THR A 75 -2.66 3.21 -4.23
CA THR A 75 -2.20 2.13 -5.12
C THR A 75 -0.69 2.15 -5.37
N ASN A 76 0.06 2.99 -4.66
CA ASN A 76 1.51 3.03 -4.79
C ASN A 76 2.23 3.45 -3.50
N LEU A 77 3.53 3.18 -3.45
CA LEU A 77 4.36 3.37 -2.27
C LEU A 77 4.68 4.85 -1.99
N ASP A 78 4.87 5.66 -3.03
CA ASP A 78 5.11 7.10 -2.87
C ASP A 78 3.93 7.82 -2.20
N ASP A 79 2.71 7.52 -2.65
CA ASP A 79 1.49 8.07 -2.06
C ASP A 79 1.30 7.57 -0.63
N LEU A 80 1.60 6.29 -0.36
CA LEU A 80 1.55 5.73 1.00
C LEU A 80 2.53 6.44 1.95
N ARG A 81 3.75 6.72 1.49
CA ARG A 81 4.75 7.49 2.26
C ARG A 81 4.27 8.91 2.53
N SER A 82 3.82 9.61 1.49
CA SER A 82 3.28 10.97 1.60
C SER A 82 2.11 11.02 2.60
N TRP A 83 1.19 10.07 2.50
CA TRP A 83 0.05 9.94 3.40
C TRP A 83 0.49 9.73 4.86
N CYS A 84 1.47 8.86 5.10
CA CYS A 84 1.98 8.59 6.44
C CYS A 84 2.64 9.81 7.09
N VAL A 85 3.37 10.62 6.32
CA VAL A 85 4.06 11.83 6.78
C VAL A 85 3.06 12.96 7.05
N ASN A 86 2.10 13.16 6.14
CA ASN A 86 1.21 14.32 6.17
C ASN A 86 0.01 14.16 7.12
N ARG A 87 -0.41 12.92 7.41
CA ARG A 87 -1.49 12.66 8.38
C ARG A 87 -0.89 12.43 9.77
N LYS A 88 -1.29 13.21 10.77
CA LYS A 88 -0.87 12.99 12.17
C LYS A 88 -1.88 12.11 12.88
N GLY A 89 -1.41 11.07 13.58
CA GLY A 89 -2.28 10.15 14.32
C GLY A 89 -2.02 8.69 13.97
N ARG A 90 -2.80 7.81 14.58
CA ARG A 90 -2.74 6.36 14.32
C ARG A 90 -3.43 6.05 13.00
N LYS A 91 -2.79 5.23 12.19
CA LYS A 91 -3.20 4.93 10.82
C LYS A 91 -3.34 3.44 10.60
N LEU A 92 -4.24 3.05 9.71
CA LEU A 92 -4.34 1.70 9.20
C LEU A 92 -4.25 1.71 7.68
N PHE A 93 -3.33 0.95 7.12
CA PHE A 93 -3.30 0.64 5.70
C PHE A 93 -3.60 -0.84 5.46
N ILE A 94 -4.58 -1.12 4.59
CA ILE A 94 -4.95 -2.49 4.19
C ILE A 94 -4.45 -2.75 2.78
N LEU A 95 -3.53 -3.70 2.65
CA LEU A 95 -2.98 -4.15 1.39
C LEU A 95 -3.60 -5.49 1.01
N ASP A 96 -4.55 -5.47 0.08
CA ASP A 96 -5.07 -6.68 -0.54
C ASP A 96 -4.11 -7.22 -1.61
N GLU A 97 -4.17 -8.53 -1.84
CA GLU A 97 -3.29 -9.24 -2.77
C GLU A 97 -1.79 -9.01 -2.48
N ALA A 98 -1.42 -8.80 -1.21
CA ALA A 98 -0.05 -8.55 -0.75
C ALA A 98 0.93 -9.64 -1.21
N GLY A 99 0.46 -10.88 -1.35
CA GLY A 99 1.26 -11.99 -1.88
C GLY A 99 1.68 -11.85 -3.34
N LYS A 100 1.08 -10.95 -4.14
CA LYS A 100 1.56 -10.57 -5.49
C LYS A 100 2.64 -9.48 -5.39
N THR A 101 2.42 -8.50 -4.53
CA THR A 101 3.31 -7.37 -4.30
C THR A 101 4.62 -7.78 -3.60
N LEU A 102 4.58 -8.83 -2.77
CA LEU A 102 5.72 -9.31 -1.96
C LEU A 102 6.31 -10.64 -2.47
N ARG A 103 6.12 -11.00 -3.76
CA ARG A 103 6.49 -12.33 -4.28
C ARG A 103 7.99 -12.65 -4.16
N ARG A 104 8.26 -13.84 -3.62
CA ARG A 104 9.58 -14.51 -3.53
C ARG A 104 10.37 -14.69 -4.83
N ARG A 105 9.75 -14.64 -6.02
CA ARG A 105 10.36 -15.15 -7.27
C ARG A 105 11.33 -14.18 -7.95
N THR A 106 11.42 -12.93 -7.51
CA THR A 106 12.44 -11.98 -7.96
C THR A 106 13.13 -11.36 -6.74
N PRO A 107 14.20 -11.98 -6.21
CA PRO A 107 14.99 -11.45 -5.10
C PRO A 107 15.58 -10.04 -5.34
N MET A 108 15.42 -9.50 -6.55
CA MET A 108 15.93 -8.20 -7.00
C MET A 108 14.85 -7.25 -7.53
N SER A 109 13.55 -7.53 -7.43
CA SER A 109 12.57 -6.49 -7.77
C SER A 109 12.65 -5.40 -6.70
N SER A 110 13.18 -4.23 -7.07
CA SER A 110 13.36 -3.03 -6.23
C SER A 110 12.20 -2.77 -5.29
N LEU A 111 10.98 -2.98 -5.80
CA LEU A 111 9.73 -2.82 -5.07
C LEU A 111 9.64 -3.68 -3.81
N ASN A 112 10.03 -4.96 -3.85
CA ASN A 112 9.88 -5.83 -2.68
C ASN A 112 10.75 -5.32 -1.53
N ILE A 113 12.05 -5.17 -1.79
CA ILE A 113 13.04 -4.72 -0.81
C ILE A 113 12.65 -3.34 -0.26
N LYS A 114 12.36 -2.38 -1.15
CA LYS A 114 11.97 -1.02 -0.74
C LYS A 114 10.68 -0.99 0.04
N LEU A 115 9.66 -1.75 -0.37
CA LEU A 115 8.39 -1.80 0.35
C LEU A 115 8.62 -2.28 1.78
N LEU A 116 9.47 -3.27 2.00
CA LEU A 116 9.71 -3.81 3.34
C LEU A 116 10.51 -2.87 4.23
N ASP A 117 11.60 -2.32 3.68
CA ASP A 117 12.40 -1.30 4.37
C ASP A 117 11.50 -0.11 4.75
N ASP A 118 10.64 0.32 3.83
CA ASP A 118 9.65 1.34 4.10
C ASP A 118 8.64 0.87 5.13
N LEU A 119 8.09 -0.34 5.06
CA LEU A 119 7.10 -0.80 6.02
C LEU A 119 7.65 -0.78 7.45
N GLN A 120 8.94 -1.04 7.66
CA GLN A 120 9.59 -0.86 8.96
C GLN A 120 9.68 0.62 9.38
N ILE A 121 10.09 1.50 8.46
CA ILE A 121 10.18 2.95 8.71
C ILE A 121 8.80 3.55 8.97
N LEU A 122 7.79 3.13 8.21
CA LEU A 122 6.42 3.63 8.26
C LEU A 122 5.75 3.36 9.62
N ARG A 123 6.19 2.34 10.36
CA ARG A 123 5.78 2.11 11.76
C ARG A 123 6.08 3.29 12.67
N LYS A 124 7.18 4.00 12.44
CA LYS A 124 7.55 5.20 13.21
C LYS A 124 6.52 6.33 13.04
N TYR A 125 5.74 6.29 11.96
CA TYR A 125 4.61 7.19 11.71
C TYR A 125 3.27 6.66 12.27
N LYS A 126 3.31 5.70 13.21
CA LYS A 126 2.14 5.06 13.84
C LYS A 126 1.23 4.35 12.83
N LEU A 127 1.84 3.81 11.78
CA LEU A 127 1.14 3.00 10.78
C LEU A 127 0.94 1.58 11.30
N SER A 128 -0.30 1.11 11.29
CA SER A 128 -0.63 -0.31 11.35
C SER A 128 -0.96 -0.82 9.96
N LEU A 129 -0.70 -2.10 9.72
CA LEU A 129 -0.79 -2.77 8.44
C LEU A 129 -1.67 -4.00 8.56
N ILE A 130 -2.57 -4.18 7.59
CA ILE A 130 -3.23 -5.46 7.34
C ILE A 130 -2.79 -5.93 5.97
N LEU A 131 -2.11 -7.07 5.94
CA LEU A 131 -1.65 -7.71 4.71
C LEU A 131 -2.59 -8.87 4.39
N ILE A 132 -3.17 -8.91 3.20
CA ILE A 132 -4.05 -10.00 2.79
C ILE A 132 -3.37 -10.81 1.69
N ALA A 133 -3.25 -12.11 1.90
CA ALA A 133 -2.59 -13.00 0.94
C ALA A 133 -3.34 -14.33 0.80
N PRO A 134 -3.22 -15.04 -0.34
CA PRO A 134 -3.84 -16.35 -0.50
C PRO A 134 -3.19 -17.44 0.37
N HIS A 135 -1.90 -17.30 0.68
CA HIS A 135 -1.14 -18.28 1.47
C HIS A 135 0.11 -17.62 2.09
N GLU A 136 0.54 -18.09 3.27
CA GLU A 136 1.72 -17.59 3.99
C GLU A 136 3.01 -17.67 3.16
N LYS A 137 3.29 -18.80 2.48
CA LYS A 137 4.40 -18.98 1.51
C LYS A 137 4.58 -17.89 0.43
N TYR A 138 3.58 -17.05 0.16
CA TYR A 138 3.74 -15.91 -0.77
C TYR A 138 4.39 -14.69 -0.13
N ILE A 139 4.43 -14.68 1.19
CA ILE A 139 5.13 -13.72 2.02
C ILE A 139 6.42 -14.39 2.46
N ASP A 140 7.52 -13.70 2.26
CA ASP A 140 8.83 -14.26 2.53
C ASP A 140 9.11 -14.24 4.05
N ASN A 141 9.43 -15.42 4.62
CA ASN A 141 9.68 -15.57 6.06
C ASN A 141 10.94 -14.83 6.51
N ALA A 142 11.89 -14.58 5.60
CA ALA A 142 13.06 -13.75 5.87
C ALA A 142 12.71 -12.24 6.00
N THR A 143 11.47 -11.89 5.71
CA THR A 143 11.10 -10.60 5.14
C THR A 143 9.97 -9.96 5.95
N LEU A 144 9.04 -10.81 6.40
CA LEU A 144 8.08 -10.55 7.47
C LEU A 144 8.34 -11.53 8.63
N GLY A 145 9.61 -11.68 9.03
CA GLY A 145 10.00 -12.48 10.19
C GLY A 145 9.21 -12.10 11.45
N SER A 146 9.35 -12.89 12.51
CA SER A 146 8.66 -12.70 13.80
C SER A 146 8.79 -11.29 14.39
N ASP A 147 9.79 -10.52 13.96
CA ASP A 147 10.06 -9.16 14.46
C ASP A 147 9.13 -8.10 13.85
N VAL A 148 8.54 -8.40 12.69
CA VAL A 148 7.62 -7.48 11.99
C VAL A 148 6.17 -7.97 12.16
N LEU A 149 5.91 -9.26 12.02
CA LEU A 149 4.54 -9.77 12.05
C LEU A 149 4.00 -9.94 13.48
N ASP A 150 2.95 -9.20 13.84
CA ASP A 150 2.38 -9.24 15.19
C ASP A 150 1.40 -10.39 15.41
N ALA A 151 0.57 -10.65 14.40
CA ALA A 151 -0.46 -11.67 14.45
C ALA A 151 -0.83 -12.13 13.05
N ARG A 152 -1.54 -13.25 12.96
CA ARG A 152 -2.18 -13.72 11.74
C ARG A 152 -3.60 -14.23 11.99
N ILE A 153 -4.43 -14.09 10.96
CA ILE A 153 -5.76 -14.69 10.89
C ILE A 153 -5.81 -15.64 9.69
N ILE A 154 -6.23 -16.87 9.94
CA ILE A 154 -6.37 -17.92 8.94
C ILE A 154 -7.87 -18.16 8.71
N LYS A 155 -8.36 -17.82 7.52
CA LYS A 155 -9.74 -18.06 7.13
C LYS A 155 -9.96 -19.52 6.76
N ASN A 156 -11.02 -20.10 7.33
CA ASN A 156 -11.46 -21.43 6.94
C ASN A 156 -11.86 -21.43 5.45
N PRO A 157 -11.42 -22.41 4.64
CA PRO A 157 -11.67 -22.42 3.21
C PRO A 157 -13.11 -22.81 2.83
N TRP A 158 -13.86 -23.44 3.73
CA TRP A 158 -15.23 -23.91 3.49
C TRP A 158 -16.28 -23.02 4.14
N ASN A 159 -15.97 -22.43 5.30
CA ASN A 159 -16.88 -21.56 6.02
C ASN A 159 -16.28 -20.16 6.25
N PRO A 160 -16.72 -19.12 5.51
CA PRO A 160 -16.19 -17.77 5.64
C PRO A 160 -16.54 -17.10 6.98
N LYS A 161 -17.35 -17.72 7.84
CA LYS A 161 -17.62 -17.23 9.20
C LYS A 161 -16.64 -17.73 10.25
N ILE A 162 -15.76 -18.69 9.91
CA ILE A 162 -14.78 -19.25 10.84
C ILE A 162 -13.40 -18.67 10.56
N ALA A 163 -12.68 -18.28 11.61
CA ALA A 163 -11.34 -17.73 11.51
C ALA A 163 -10.47 -18.19 12.68
N LEU A 164 -9.26 -18.66 12.41
CA LEU A 164 -8.27 -18.97 13.42
C LEU A 164 -7.31 -17.79 13.59
N TYR A 165 -7.28 -17.20 14.78
CA TYR A 165 -6.36 -16.13 15.15
C TYR A 165 -5.15 -16.69 15.89
N VAL A 166 -3.98 -16.20 15.52
CA VAL A 166 -2.70 -16.54 16.16
C VAL A 166 -1.95 -15.23 16.40
N ASP A 167 -1.68 -14.91 17.66
CA ASP A 167 -0.84 -13.79 18.07
C ASP A 167 0.59 -14.33 18.27
N TYR A 168 1.60 -13.74 17.63
CA TYR A 168 2.97 -14.27 17.76
C TYR A 168 3.59 -13.99 19.14
N PHE A 169 3.00 -13.10 19.93
CA PHE A 169 3.43 -12.80 21.29
C PHE A 169 2.62 -13.54 22.36
N ARG A 170 1.59 -14.31 21.97
CA ARG A 170 0.79 -15.15 22.89
C ARG A 170 0.82 -16.60 22.47
N SER A 171 0.83 -17.51 23.43
CA SER A 171 1.04 -18.93 23.18
C SER A 171 -0.21 -19.69 22.72
N THR A 172 -1.41 -19.11 22.76
CA THR A 172 -2.67 -19.84 22.50
C THR A 172 -3.42 -19.27 21.29
N PRO A 173 -3.60 -20.06 20.22
CA PRO A 173 -4.51 -19.74 19.13
C PRO A 173 -5.96 -19.63 19.59
N ILE A 174 -6.73 -18.73 18.98
CA ILE A 174 -8.16 -18.52 19.28
C ILE A 174 -8.95 -18.81 18.01
N GLU A 175 -9.93 -19.70 18.07
CA GLU A 175 -10.85 -19.92 16.96
C GLU A 175 -12.11 -19.09 17.14
N PHE A 176 -12.42 -18.26 16.15
CA PHE A 176 -13.63 -17.45 16.11
C PHE A 176 -14.67 -18.10 15.22
N TYR A 177 -15.90 -18.17 15.74
CA TYR A 177 -17.10 -18.61 15.02
C TYR A 177 -18.02 -17.42 14.76
N ASP A 178 -18.86 -17.52 13.72
CA ASP A 178 -19.83 -16.50 13.34
C ASP A 178 -19.26 -15.09 13.15
N VAL A 179 -18.04 -14.99 12.62
CA VAL A 179 -17.44 -13.70 12.26
C VAL A 179 -18.35 -13.00 11.23
N PRO A 180 -18.85 -11.78 11.53
CA PRO A 180 -19.75 -11.07 10.64
C PRO A 180 -19.04 -10.62 9.36
N ARG A 181 -19.82 -10.19 8.37
CA ARG A 181 -19.28 -9.47 7.21
C ARG A 181 -19.15 -7.98 7.55
N THR A 182 -18.24 -7.29 6.88
CA THR A 182 -18.16 -5.82 6.97
C THR A 182 -19.40 -5.16 6.36
N SER A 183 -19.75 -3.98 6.87
CA SER A 183 -20.75 -3.12 6.23
C SER A 183 -20.20 -2.34 5.04
N VAL A 184 -18.87 -2.25 4.89
CA VAL A 184 -18.18 -1.60 3.78
C VAL A 184 -18.50 -2.30 2.46
N LYS A 185 -18.92 -1.55 1.45
CA LYS A 185 -19.15 -2.05 0.09
C LYS A 185 -17.92 -1.79 -0.76
N PHE A 186 -17.36 -2.85 -1.32
CA PHE A 186 -16.11 -2.82 -2.10
C PHE A 186 -16.23 -3.71 -3.33
N ASP A 187 -15.31 -3.54 -4.27
CA ASP A 187 -15.22 -4.38 -5.45
C ASP A 187 -14.53 -5.70 -5.13
N THR A 188 -15.27 -6.80 -5.14
CA THR A 188 -14.75 -8.15 -4.88
C THR A 188 -13.86 -8.68 -6.01
N TRP A 189 -13.98 -8.11 -7.22
CA TRP A 189 -13.25 -8.55 -8.41
C TRP A 189 -12.10 -7.63 -8.79
N ASP A 190 -11.85 -6.58 -8.00
CA ASP A 190 -10.73 -5.68 -8.21
C ASP A 190 -9.41 -6.44 -8.09
N VAL A 191 -8.47 -6.08 -8.98
CA VAL A 191 -7.12 -6.63 -8.99
C VAL A 191 -6.31 -6.07 -7.81
N ALA A 192 -6.73 -4.93 -7.26
CA ALA A 192 -6.09 -4.20 -6.17
C ALA A 192 -4.59 -3.96 -6.44
N PRO A 193 -4.24 -3.27 -7.55
CA PRO A 193 -2.85 -3.10 -7.93
C PRO A 193 -2.09 -2.27 -6.89
N PHE A 194 -0.84 -2.63 -6.65
CA PHE A 194 0.08 -1.84 -5.83
C PHE A 194 1.46 -1.76 -6.49
N THR A 195 1.92 -0.56 -6.84
CA THR A 195 3.17 -0.31 -7.55
C THR A 195 4.15 0.50 -6.71
N GLU A 196 5.42 0.59 -7.13
CA GLU A 196 6.41 1.44 -6.45
C GLU A 196 6.04 2.93 -6.59
N HIS A 197 5.83 3.34 -7.84
CA HIS A 197 5.51 4.71 -8.20
C HIS A 197 4.08 4.78 -8.69
N GLY A 198 3.44 5.94 -8.48
CA GLY A 198 2.18 6.25 -9.15
C GLY A 198 2.33 6.25 -10.68
N PRO A 199 1.23 6.30 -11.44
CA PRO A 199 1.32 6.49 -12.89
C PRO A 199 2.18 7.72 -13.16
N LYS A 200 3.24 7.57 -13.96
CA LYS A 200 4.09 8.68 -14.38
C LYS A 200 3.20 9.71 -15.07
N GLN A 201 2.79 10.75 -14.35
CA GLN A 201 2.06 11.84 -14.97
C GLN A 201 3.01 12.49 -15.96
N LYS A 202 2.59 12.60 -17.22
CA LYS A 202 3.31 13.35 -18.23
C LYS A 202 3.52 14.78 -17.67
N PRO A 203 4.77 15.22 -17.47
CA PRO A 203 5.02 16.59 -17.04
C PRO A 203 4.38 17.57 -18.03
N LYS A 204 3.88 18.70 -17.55
CA LYS A 204 3.47 19.78 -18.45
C LYS A 204 4.72 20.43 -19.03
N PHE A 205 5.09 20.03 -20.24
CA PHE A 205 6.18 20.67 -20.96
C PHE A 205 5.70 21.99 -21.56
N LYS A 206 6.45 23.06 -21.35
CA LYS A 206 6.28 24.31 -22.12
C LYS A 206 6.85 24.18 -23.53
N ASP A 207 7.85 23.30 -23.68
CA ASP A 207 8.54 23.04 -24.93
C ASP A 207 7.96 21.79 -25.60
N ARG A 208 7.47 21.96 -26.83
CA ARG A 208 6.93 20.90 -27.65
C ARG A 208 7.99 19.84 -28.01
N ASP A 209 9.26 20.23 -28.14
CA ASP A 209 10.36 19.30 -28.41
C ASP A 209 10.54 18.31 -27.25
N LEU A 210 10.47 18.82 -26.01
CA LEU A 210 10.54 17.99 -24.80
C LEU A 210 9.32 17.08 -24.65
N GLU A 211 8.14 17.58 -25.04
CA GLU A 211 6.92 16.79 -25.05
C GLU A 211 7.03 15.57 -25.99
N ILE A 212 7.52 15.80 -27.20
CA ILE A 212 7.75 14.76 -28.21
C ILE A 212 8.79 13.75 -27.74
N LEU A 213 9.89 14.21 -27.14
CA LEU A 213 10.94 13.34 -26.60
C LEU A 213 10.45 12.51 -25.41
N TRP A 214 9.59 13.08 -24.56
CA TRP A 214 8.95 12.36 -23.47
C TRP A 214 8.06 11.24 -24.01
N ASP A 215 7.17 11.53 -24.95
CA ASP A 215 6.26 10.54 -25.51
C ASP A 215 7.01 9.43 -26.25
N TRP A 216 8.05 9.78 -27.02
CA TRP A 216 8.91 8.81 -27.71
C TRP A 216 9.67 7.90 -26.73
N SER A 217 10.27 8.46 -25.67
CA SER A 217 10.98 7.67 -24.65
C SER A 217 10.07 6.77 -23.82
N HIS A 218 8.76 7.02 -23.84
CA HIS A 218 7.74 6.22 -23.17
C HIS A 218 6.93 5.33 -24.13
N GLY A 219 7.46 5.08 -25.34
CA GLY A 219 6.97 4.02 -26.24
C GLY A 219 6.10 4.48 -27.41
N ALA A 220 5.88 5.78 -27.59
CA ALA A 220 5.21 6.28 -28.80
C ALA A 220 6.08 6.03 -30.04
N THR A 221 5.48 5.51 -31.11
CA THR A 221 6.22 5.29 -32.36
C THR A 221 6.38 6.59 -33.14
N VAL A 222 7.35 6.60 -34.06
CA VAL A 222 7.60 7.75 -34.96
C VAL A 222 6.34 8.12 -35.75
N LYS A 223 5.52 7.12 -36.08
CA LYS A 223 4.25 7.30 -36.79
C LYS A 223 3.19 7.94 -35.88
N ASP A 224 3.10 7.53 -34.62
CA ASP A 224 2.16 8.09 -33.64
C ASP A 224 2.43 9.57 -33.37
N LEU A 225 3.70 9.97 -33.46
CA LEU A 225 4.14 11.36 -33.27
C LEU A 225 4.01 12.21 -34.54
N GLY A 226 3.66 11.62 -35.69
CA GLY A 226 3.54 12.33 -36.97
C GLY A 226 4.87 12.90 -37.47
N LEU A 227 6.00 12.28 -37.11
CA LEU A 227 7.34 12.75 -37.44
C LEU A 227 8.09 11.78 -38.36
N HIS A 228 9.19 12.24 -38.94
CA HIS A 228 10.17 11.42 -39.62
C HIS A 228 11.25 10.95 -38.62
N PRO A 229 11.83 9.73 -38.73
CA PRO A 229 12.84 9.23 -37.79
C PRO A 229 14.05 10.17 -37.62
N GLN A 230 14.44 10.87 -38.69
CA GLN A 230 15.52 11.86 -38.64
C GLN A 230 15.18 13.08 -37.77
N GLN A 231 13.91 13.47 -37.66
CA GLN A 231 13.49 14.59 -36.81
C GLN A 231 13.64 14.21 -35.32
N ILE A 232 13.24 13.00 -34.93
CA ILE A 232 13.44 12.51 -33.56
C ILE A 232 14.94 12.45 -33.22
N ASN A 233 15.77 11.91 -34.12
CA ASN A 233 17.23 11.88 -33.91
C ASN A 233 17.83 13.29 -33.75
N ARG A 234 17.35 14.29 -34.49
CA ARG A 234 17.78 15.68 -34.33
C ARG A 234 17.36 16.25 -32.98
N LEU A 235 16.12 16.02 -32.56
CA LEU A 235 15.61 16.45 -31.26
C LEU A 235 16.39 15.81 -30.10
N CYS A 236 16.64 14.50 -30.16
CA CYS A 236 17.44 13.80 -29.16
C CYS A 236 18.86 14.38 -29.07
N ARG A 237 19.55 14.57 -30.21
CA ARG A 237 20.90 15.13 -30.22
C ARG A 237 20.94 16.55 -29.66
N LYS A 238 19.96 17.38 -30.03
CA LYS A 238 19.81 18.75 -29.50
C LYS A 238 19.65 18.71 -27.98
N PHE A 239 18.72 17.90 -27.47
CA PHE A 239 18.49 17.75 -26.04
C PHE A 239 19.72 17.25 -25.28
N ILE A 240 20.36 16.18 -25.76
CA ILE A 240 21.58 15.62 -25.14
C ILE A 240 22.69 16.67 -25.10
N ARG A 241 22.90 17.40 -26.20
CA ARG A 241 23.89 18.48 -26.27
C ARG A 241 23.62 19.57 -25.22
N GLU A 242 22.38 20.05 -25.15
CA GLU A 242 21.98 21.09 -24.18
C GLU A 242 22.17 20.63 -22.73
N VAL A 243 21.87 19.37 -22.42
CA VAL A 243 22.07 18.81 -21.06
C VAL A 243 23.55 18.73 -20.73
N LEU A 244 24.37 18.19 -21.64
CA LEU A 244 25.82 18.03 -21.42
C LEU A 244 26.54 19.39 -21.32
N GLU A 245 26.16 20.37 -22.13
CA GLU A 245 26.74 21.72 -22.08
C GLU A 245 26.33 22.46 -20.80
N ARG A 246 25.10 22.26 -20.30
CA ARG A 246 24.66 22.81 -19.00
C ARG A 246 25.41 22.23 -17.82
N GLU A 247 25.59 20.90 -17.77
CA GLU A 247 26.32 20.25 -16.67
C GLU A 247 27.79 20.68 -16.60
N HIS A 248 28.44 20.87 -17.76
CA HIS A 248 29.81 21.37 -17.85
C HIS A 248 29.99 22.82 -17.40
N HIS A 249 28.95 23.65 -17.42
CA HIS A 249 29.03 25.04 -16.94
C HIS A 249 28.72 25.17 -15.45
N THR A 250 27.95 24.24 -14.86
CA THR A 250 27.71 24.22 -13.40
C THR A 250 28.89 23.71 -12.58
N SER A 251 29.82 22.95 -13.17
CA SER A 251 30.98 22.38 -12.48
C SER A 251 32.15 23.35 -12.24
N HIS A 252 32.12 24.56 -12.81
CA HIS A 252 33.15 25.60 -12.59
C HIS A 252 32.78 26.67 -11.54
N THR A 253 31.64 26.56 -10.84
CA THR A 253 31.25 27.51 -9.78
C THR A 253 31.39 26.93 -8.37
N ARG A 254 32.46 26.16 -8.11
CA ARG A 254 32.95 25.84 -6.76
C ARG A 254 34.48 25.83 -6.72
N ALA A 255 35.08 27.00 -6.90
CA ALA A 255 36.41 27.30 -6.38
C ALA A 255 36.60 28.82 -6.30
N GLY A 256 37.01 29.31 -5.13
CA GLY A 256 37.68 30.61 -5.00
C GLY A 256 36.81 31.75 -4.49
N GLY A 257 36.81 31.93 -3.17
CA GLY A 257 36.28 33.10 -2.49
C GLY A 257 36.77 33.11 -1.04
N ASP A 258 38.09 33.25 -0.88
CA ASP A 258 38.75 33.56 0.39
C ASP A 258 38.18 34.87 0.97
N ILE A 259 37.67 34.84 2.22
CA ILE A 259 38.23 35.52 3.41
C ILE A 259 37.88 34.66 4.63
#